data_AF-A0AAW3D2X5-F1
#
_entry.id   AF-A0AAW3D2X5-F1
#
_cell.length_a   1.000
_cell.length_b   1.000
_cell.length_c   1.000
_cell.angle_alpha   90.00
_cell.angle_beta   90.00
_cell.angle_gamma   90.00
#
_symmetry.space_group_name_H-M   'P 1'
#
loop_
_entity.id
_entity.type
_entity.pdbx_description
1 polymer ?
#
loop_
_entity_poly.entity_id
_entity_poly.type
_entity_poly.pdbx_seq_one_letter_code
_entity_poly.pdbx_strand_id
1 'polypeptide(L)'
;MEKIAVIGSGISGLAVSYLLKDKYQITLYEKNNYFGGHTRTLDINNTSVDTGFIVFNYHTYYHLSRLFKQLDIPVAESNMSFGVSIKSGKFEYGSSSIKILFAQWTNIFRPSYYKMIKDILKFNKISRQHLENNTLDENITLAEYLNSIKLVTSSKITIY
;
A
#
# COMPACT_ATOMS: atom_id res chain seq x y z
N MET A 1 29.84 -24.49 -15.14
CA MET A 1 28.88 -23.73 -14.32
C MET A 1 28.92 -22.30 -14.82
N GLU A 2 27.82 -21.78 -15.34
CA GLU A 2 27.76 -20.41 -15.88
C GLU A 2 27.79 -19.37 -14.74
N LYS A 3 28.32 -18.18 -15.03
CA LYS A 3 28.46 -17.08 -14.07
C LYS A 3 27.45 -15.99 -14.39
N ILE A 4 26.71 -15.52 -13.39
CA ILE A 4 25.71 -14.47 -13.52
C ILE A 4 26.08 -13.31 -12.60
N ALA A 5 26.14 -12.10 -13.17
CA ALA A 5 26.25 -10.87 -12.41
C ALA A 5 24.85 -10.27 -12.17
N VAL A 6 24.50 -10.03 -10.91
CA VAL A 6 23.27 -9.34 -10.51
C VAL A 6 23.63 -7.93 -10.05
N ILE A 7 23.07 -6.92 -10.69
CA ILE A 7 23.32 -5.51 -10.36
C ILE A 7 22.16 -4.98 -9.52
N GLY A 8 22.44 -4.67 -8.25
CA GLY A 8 21.49 -4.24 -7.24
C GLY A 8 21.07 -5.36 -6.31
N SER A 9 21.13 -5.09 -5.00
CA SER A 9 20.74 -5.99 -3.91
C SER A 9 19.38 -5.65 -3.29
N GLY A 10 18.50 -5.00 -4.06
CA GLY A 10 17.10 -4.86 -3.66
C GLY A 10 16.40 -6.23 -3.57
N ILE A 11 15.15 -6.23 -3.11
CA ILE A 11 14.36 -7.47 -2.95
C ILE A 11 14.34 -8.34 -4.23
N SER A 12 14.27 -7.73 -5.41
CA SER A 12 14.31 -8.43 -6.69
C SER A 12 15.65 -9.10 -6.97
N GLY A 13 16.76 -8.38 -6.76
CA GLY A 13 18.12 -8.90 -6.95
C GLY A 13 18.45 -10.03 -5.99
N LEU A 14 18.07 -9.88 -4.71
CA LEU A 14 18.22 -10.93 -3.70
C LEU A 14 17.33 -12.14 -4.01
N ALA A 15 16.08 -11.94 -4.44
CA ALA A 15 15.18 -13.04 -4.79
C ALA A 15 15.71 -13.86 -5.98
N VAL A 16 16.15 -13.20 -7.05
CA VAL A 16 16.74 -13.89 -8.22
C VAL A 16 18.02 -14.62 -7.82
N SER A 17 18.89 -13.98 -7.03
CA SER A 17 20.12 -14.61 -6.54
C SER A 17 19.82 -15.85 -5.71
N TYR A 18 18.84 -15.76 -4.80
CA TYR A 18 18.41 -16.86 -3.96
C TYR A 18 17.85 -18.04 -4.76
N LEU A 19 17.05 -17.78 -5.79
CA LEU A 19 16.42 -18.81 -6.62
C LEU A 19 17.41 -19.51 -7.57
N LEU A 20 18.49 -18.82 -7.97
CA LEU A 20 19.44 -19.31 -8.97
C LEU A 20 20.75 -19.86 -8.36
N LYS A 21 21.00 -19.64 -7.07
CA LYS A 21 22.27 -19.98 -6.39
C LYS A 21 22.71 -21.43 -6.55
N ASP A 22 21.79 -22.37 -6.68
CA ASP A 22 22.11 -23.81 -6.76
C ASP A 22 22.46 -24.27 -8.19
N LYS A 23 22.20 -23.43 -9.20
CA LYS A 23 22.44 -23.74 -10.62
C LYS A 23 23.60 -22.94 -11.22
N TYR A 24 23.85 -21.75 -10.69
CA TYR A 24 24.75 -20.76 -11.28
C TYR A 24 25.69 -20.17 -10.23
N GLN A 25 26.88 -19.75 -10.66
CA GLN A 25 27.74 -18.95 -9.81
C GLN A 25 27.27 -17.49 -9.87
N ILE A 26 26.63 -17.02 -8.80
CA ILE A 26 26.08 -15.66 -8.72
C ILE A 26 27.11 -14.71 -8.09
N THR A 27 27.37 -13.58 -8.74
CA THR A 27 28.05 -12.42 -8.13
C THR A 27 27.07 -11.26 -8.07
N LEU A 28 26.83 -10.75 -6.86
CA LEU A 28 25.92 -9.64 -6.63
C LEU A 28 26.70 -8.34 -6.37
N TYR A 29 26.35 -7.28 -7.08
CA TYR A 29 26.96 -5.95 -6.98
C TYR A 29 25.95 -4.97 -6.39
N GLU A 30 26.31 -4.34 -5.28
CA GLU A 30 25.49 -3.32 -4.63
C GLU A 30 26.30 -2.02 -4.49
N LYS A 31 25.64 -0.89 -4.73
CA LYS A 31 26.26 0.43 -4.58
C LYS A 31 26.39 0.83 -3.11
N ASN A 32 25.41 0.47 -2.30
CA ASN A 32 25.37 0.75 -0.87
C ASN A 32 26.27 -0.20 -0.07
N ASN A 33 26.50 0.13 1.20
CA ASN A 33 27.17 -0.75 2.16
C ASN A 33 26.22 -1.69 2.91
N TYR A 34 24.99 -1.88 2.40
CA TYR A 34 23.97 -2.76 2.96
C TYR A 34 23.10 -3.34 1.84
N PHE A 35 22.44 -4.47 2.11
CA PHE A 35 21.49 -5.09 1.19
C PHE A 35 20.04 -4.66 1.46
N GLY A 36 19.18 -4.81 0.46
CA GLY A 36 17.74 -4.59 0.54
C GLY A 36 17.24 -3.32 -0.15
N GLY A 37 18.09 -2.29 -0.29
CA GLY A 37 17.70 -1.03 -0.93
C GLY A 37 16.55 -0.36 -0.16
N HIS A 38 15.34 -0.35 -0.74
CA HIS A 38 14.15 0.23 -0.09
C HIS A 38 13.61 -0.63 1.07
N THR A 39 13.93 -1.92 1.13
CA THR A 39 13.65 -2.76 2.31
C THR A 39 14.77 -2.51 3.33
N ARG A 40 14.57 -1.54 4.22
CA ARG A 40 15.62 -1.02 5.10
C ARG A 40 15.13 -0.84 6.53
N THR A 41 15.82 -1.51 7.45
CA THR A 41 15.65 -1.39 8.90
C THR A 41 16.82 -0.60 9.48
N LEU A 42 16.53 0.32 10.40
CA LEU A 42 17.53 1.06 11.17
C LEU A 42 17.38 0.76 12.65
N ASP A 43 18.50 0.53 13.34
CA ASP A 43 18.49 0.42 14.80
C ASP A 43 18.67 1.79 15.44
N ILE A 44 17.64 2.25 16.15
CA ILE A 44 17.61 3.54 16.86
C ILE A 44 17.32 3.26 18.33
N ASN A 45 18.25 3.60 19.23
CA ASN A 45 18.09 3.39 20.68
C ASN A 45 17.63 1.97 21.04
N ASN A 46 18.30 0.94 20.49
CA ASN A 46 17.96 -0.48 20.64
C ASN A 46 16.57 -0.88 20.09
N THR A 47 15.98 -0.07 19.20
CA THR A 47 14.73 -0.37 18.51
C THR A 47 14.99 -0.45 17.01
N SER A 48 14.66 -1.59 16.40
CA SER A 48 14.70 -1.75 14.95
C SER A 48 13.48 -1.09 14.32
N VAL A 49 13.71 -0.15 13.41
CA VAL A 49 12.68 0.67 12.75
C VAL A 49 12.78 0.50 11.24
N ASP A 50 11.72 -0.02 10.63
CA ASP A 50 11.61 -0.11 9.18
C ASP A 50 11.31 1.26 8.57
N THR A 51 12.09 1.65 7.55
CA THR A 51 12.06 3.01 6.96
C THR A 51 11.62 3.07 5.50
N GLY A 52 11.36 1.93 4.87
CA GLY A 52 10.82 1.88 3.51
C GLY A 52 9.70 0.85 3.40
N PHE A 53 10.06 -0.42 3.29
CA PHE A 53 9.07 -1.50 3.33
C PHE A 53 8.75 -1.91 4.76
N ILE A 54 7.54 -1.60 5.23
CA ILE A 54 7.13 -1.80 6.64
C ILE A 54 6.03 -2.84 6.85
N VAL A 55 5.25 -3.16 5.80
CA VAL A 55 4.09 -4.05 5.92
C VAL A 55 3.81 -4.75 4.60
N PHE A 56 3.26 -5.95 4.68
CA PHE A 56 2.76 -6.72 3.54
C PHE A 56 1.41 -7.35 3.87
N ASN A 57 0.74 -7.91 2.87
CA ASN A 57 -0.45 -8.74 3.08
C ASN A 57 -0.37 -10.00 2.20
N TYR A 58 -0.98 -11.10 2.65
CA TYR A 58 -0.91 -12.39 1.96
C TYR A 58 -1.58 -12.42 0.59
N HIS A 59 -2.58 -11.56 0.35
CA HIS A 59 -3.31 -11.53 -0.91
C HIS A 59 -2.49 -10.89 -2.03
N THR A 60 -1.90 -9.72 -1.77
CA THR A 60 -1.10 -8.97 -2.75
C THR A 60 0.33 -9.53 -2.87
N TYR A 61 0.91 -10.02 -1.77
CA TYR A 61 2.32 -10.42 -1.69
C TYR A 61 2.49 -11.94 -1.56
N TYR A 62 1.82 -12.70 -2.43
CA TYR A 62 1.82 -14.16 -2.34
C TYR A 62 3.20 -14.81 -2.53
N HIS A 63 4.06 -14.25 -3.40
CA HIS A 63 5.43 -14.74 -3.58
C HIS A 63 6.32 -14.44 -2.38
N LEU A 64 6.26 -13.22 -1.85
CA LEU A 64 7.06 -12.81 -0.70
C LEU A 64 6.69 -13.60 0.55
N SER A 65 5.38 -13.79 0.79
CA SER A 65 4.91 -14.59 1.93
C SER A 65 5.34 -16.06 1.84
N ARG A 66 5.39 -16.63 0.64
CA ARG A 66 5.97 -17.98 0.42
C ARG A 66 7.47 -18.00 0.72
N LEU A 67 8.22 -16.99 0.29
CA LEU A 67 9.64 -16.87 0.59
C LEU A 67 9.89 -16.78 2.10
N PHE A 68 9.13 -15.94 2.81
CA PHE A 68 9.21 -15.85 4.27
C PHE A 68 8.93 -17.20 4.95
N LYS A 69 7.90 -17.93 4.48
CA LYS A 69 7.61 -19.28 4.99
C LYS A 69 8.76 -20.27 4.72
N GLN A 70 9.39 -20.21 3.54
CA GLN A 70 10.52 -21.09 3.20
C GLN A 70 11.77 -20.79 4.03
N LEU A 71 11.96 -19.52 4.40
CA LEU A 71 13.08 -19.05 5.20
C LEU A 71 12.78 -19.04 6.71
N ASP A 72 11.60 -19.50 7.12
CA ASP A 72 11.10 -19.48 8.51
C ASP A 72 11.18 -18.09 9.17
N ILE A 73 10.85 -17.04 8.39
CA ILE A 73 10.87 -15.66 8.87
C ILE A 73 9.62 -15.38 9.71
N PRO A 74 9.77 -14.93 10.98
CA PRO A 74 8.63 -14.59 11.81
C PRO A 74 7.91 -13.35 11.27
N VAL A 75 6.58 -13.35 11.40
CA VAL A 75 5.73 -12.24 10.98
C VAL A 75 4.78 -11.88 12.12
N ALA A 76 4.48 -10.59 12.26
CA ALA A 76 3.58 -10.07 13.27
C ALA A 76 2.37 -9.41 12.61
N GLU A 77 1.20 -9.56 13.24
CA GLU A 77 0.01 -8.83 12.82
C GLU A 77 0.17 -7.34 13.11
N SER A 78 -0.16 -6.51 12.11
CA SER A 78 -0.13 -5.05 12.24
C SER A 78 -1.50 -4.46 11.91
N ASN A 79 -1.95 -3.53 12.76
CA ASN A 79 -3.19 -2.79 12.52
C ASN A 79 -2.92 -1.58 11.63
N MET A 80 -3.20 -1.74 10.34
CA MET A 80 -3.07 -0.68 9.32
C MET A 80 -4.35 0.19 9.21
N SER A 81 -5.00 0.48 10.34
CA SER A 81 -6.16 1.38 10.34
C SER A 81 -5.79 2.76 9.80
N PHE A 82 -6.70 3.37 9.04
CA PHE A 82 -6.52 4.71 8.51
C PHE A 82 -7.33 5.72 9.33
N GLY A 83 -6.69 6.86 9.61
CA GLY A 83 -7.30 8.01 10.28
C GLY A 83 -6.72 9.31 9.73
N VAL A 84 -7.56 10.32 9.60
CA VAL A 84 -7.16 11.67 9.16
C VAL A 84 -7.82 12.71 10.04
N SER A 85 -7.04 13.73 10.42
CA SER A 85 -7.51 14.95 11.07
C SER A 85 -7.14 16.15 10.22
N ILE A 86 -8.13 16.93 9.82
CA ILE A 86 -7.99 18.05 8.88
C ILE A 86 -8.29 19.37 9.61
N LYS A 87 -7.47 20.39 9.32
CA LYS A 87 -7.60 21.75 9.88
C LYS A 87 -7.69 21.73 11.42
N SER A 88 -6.73 21.07 12.07
CA SER A 88 -6.64 20.97 13.53
C SER A 88 -7.91 20.41 14.18
N GLY A 89 -8.42 19.29 13.66
CA GLY A 89 -9.60 18.61 14.22
C GLY A 89 -10.95 19.16 13.76
N LYS A 90 -11.02 20.13 12.83
CA LYS A 90 -12.33 20.56 12.26
C LYS A 90 -13.05 19.45 11.50
N PHE A 91 -12.30 18.44 11.05
CA PHE A 91 -12.85 17.24 10.45
C PHE A 91 -11.96 16.06 10.79
N GLU A 92 -12.58 14.99 11.30
CA GLU A 92 -11.93 13.73 11.57
C GLU A 92 -12.69 12.59 10.88
N TYR A 93 -11.91 11.66 10.34
CA TYR A 93 -12.42 10.46 9.68
C TYR A 93 -11.47 9.31 9.95
N GLY A 94 -12.02 8.13 10.24
CA GLY A 94 -11.27 6.89 10.22
C GLY A 94 -12.12 5.74 9.73
N SER A 95 -11.46 4.66 9.30
CA SER A 95 -12.10 3.57 8.55
C SER A 95 -12.21 2.25 9.31
N SER A 96 -11.75 2.16 10.56
CA SER A 96 -11.63 0.89 11.28
C SER A 96 -12.89 0.42 11.99
N SER A 97 -13.87 1.29 12.26
CA SER A 97 -15.17 0.90 12.81
C SER A 97 -16.21 2.01 12.64
N ILE A 98 -17.49 1.70 12.87
CA ILE A 98 -18.57 2.71 12.86
C ILE A 98 -18.36 3.81 13.91
N LYS A 99 -17.81 3.44 15.09
CA LYS A 99 -17.49 4.38 16.16
C LYS A 99 -16.39 5.35 15.74
N ILE A 100 -15.41 4.85 14.98
CA ILE A 100 -14.28 5.65 14.49
C ILE A 100 -14.69 6.47 13.25
N LEU A 101 -15.58 5.95 12.42
CA LEU A 101 -16.22 6.70 11.34
C LEU A 101 -16.92 7.93 11.91
N PHE A 102 -17.75 7.75 12.93
CA PHE A 102 -18.43 8.84 13.64
C PHE A 102 -17.69 9.31 14.90
N ALA A 103 -16.36 9.29 14.90
CA ALA A 103 -15.54 9.78 16.02
C ALA A 103 -15.96 11.21 16.45
N GLN A 104 -16.36 12.02 15.46
CA GLN A 104 -17.04 13.29 15.67
C GLN A 104 -18.56 13.12 15.55
N TRP A 105 -19.23 13.07 16.70
CA TRP A 105 -20.69 12.87 16.80
C TRP A 105 -21.51 13.90 16.02
N THR A 106 -21.01 15.13 15.84
CA THR A 106 -21.67 16.17 15.03
C THR A 106 -21.85 15.75 13.57
N ASN A 107 -21.03 14.82 13.05
CA ASN A 107 -21.17 14.29 11.70
C ASN A 107 -22.43 13.44 11.52
N ILE A 108 -23.03 12.91 12.60
CA ILE A 108 -24.32 12.19 12.57
C ILE A 108 -25.44 13.10 12.07
N PHE A 109 -25.36 14.41 12.34
CA PHE A 109 -26.37 15.38 11.93
C PHE A 109 -25.99 16.14 10.66
N ARG A 110 -24.90 15.76 9.99
CA ARG A 110 -24.34 16.52 8.87
C ARG A 110 -24.65 15.84 7.53
N PRO A 111 -25.61 16.34 6.71
CA PRO A 111 -25.98 15.69 5.45
C PRO A 111 -24.81 15.54 4.46
N SER A 112 -23.87 16.49 4.45
CA SER A 112 -22.67 16.41 3.60
C SER A 112 -21.75 15.24 3.97
N TYR A 113 -21.76 14.79 5.22
CA TYR A 113 -20.95 13.67 5.69
C TYR A 113 -21.46 12.33 5.13
N TYR A 114 -22.78 12.13 5.15
CA TYR A 114 -23.40 10.97 4.51
C TYR A 114 -23.22 10.97 2.99
N LYS A 115 -23.21 12.14 2.34
CA LYS A 115 -22.89 12.25 0.91
C LYS A 115 -21.47 11.75 0.62
N MET A 116 -20.49 12.15 1.42
CA MET A 116 -19.11 11.66 1.32
C MET A 116 -19.03 10.13 1.53
N ILE A 117 -19.67 9.57 2.55
CA ILE A 117 -19.70 8.11 2.76
C ILE A 117 -20.32 7.40 1.55
N LYS A 118 -21.45 7.91 1.05
CA LYS A 118 -22.11 7.36 -0.14
C LYS A 118 -21.19 7.37 -1.36
N ASP A 119 -20.41 8.44 -1.54
CA ASP A 119 -19.44 8.54 -2.63
C ASP A 119 -18.28 7.55 -2.49
N ILE A 120 -17.76 7.33 -1.27
CA ILE A 120 -16.75 6.30 -1.01
C ILE A 120 -17.28 4.90 -1.39
N LEU A 121 -18.49 4.56 -0.95
CA LEU A 121 -19.12 3.27 -1.27
C LEU A 121 -19.39 3.13 -2.78
N LYS A 122 -19.88 4.20 -3.41
CA LYS A 122 -20.14 4.25 -4.85
C LYS A 122 -18.85 4.06 -5.66
N PHE A 123 -17.79 4.77 -5.30
CA PHE A 123 -16.47 4.63 -5.93
C PHE A 123 -15.98 3.18 -5.84
N ASN A 124 -15.93 2.61 -4.64
CA ASN A 124 -15.45 1.23 -4.43
C ASN A 124 -16.26 0.18 -5.22
N LYS A 125 -17.57 0.39 -5.38
CA LYS A 125 -18.41 -0.51 -6.17
C LYS A 125 -18.13 -0.38 -7.67
N ILE A 126 -18.19 0.85 -8.20
CA ILE A 126 -18.07 1.10 -9.64
C ILE A 126 -16.64 0.82 -10.13
N SER A 127 -15.61 1.18 -9.35
CA SER A 127 -14.22 0.95 -9.74
C SER A 127 -13.89 -0.52 -9.87
N ARG A 128 -14.35 -1.35 -8.93
CA ARG A 128 -14.20 -2.81 -9.01
C ARG A 128 -14.92 -3.38 -10.23
N GLN A 129 -16.15 -2.95 -10.50
CA GLN A 129 -16.88 -3.39 -11.69
C GLN A 129 -16.17 -3.03 -13.00
N HIS A 130 -15.64 -1.81 -13.11
CA HIS A 130 -14.91 -1.41 -14.31
C HIS A 130 -13.57 -2.15 -14.46
N LEU A 131 -12.90 -2.45 -13.34
CA LEU A 131 -11.67 -3.25 -13.33
C LEU A 131 -11.94 -4.69 -13.76
N GLU A 132 -12.97 -5.33 -13.21
CA GLU A 132 -13.36 -6.71 -13.54
C GLU A 132 -13.81 -6.86 -15.01
N ASN A 133 -14.48 -5.85 -15.55
CA ASN A 133 -14.96 -5.85 -16.93
C ASN A 133 -13.96 -5.31 -17.95
N ASN A 134 -12.76 -4.87 -17.53
CA ASN A 134 -11.76 -4.21 -18.37
C ASN A 134 -12.33 -3.01 -19.16
N THR A 135 -13.19 -2.21 -18.54
CA THR A 135 -13.84 -1.04 -19.16
C THR A 135 -13.21 0.29 -18.74
N LEU A 136 -12.03 0.26 -18.11
CA LEU A 136 -11.26 1.46 -17.78
C LEU A 136 -10.36 1.82 -18.95
N ASP A 137 -10.47 3.06 -19.43
CA ASP A 137 -9.48 3.63 -20.34
C ASP A 137 -8.16 3.84 -19.57
N GLU A 138 -7.06 3.30 -20.09
CA GLU A 138 -5.74 3.41 -19.46
C GLU A 138 -5.21 4.85 -19.45
N ASN A 139 -5.75 5.72 -20.31
CA ASN A 139 -5.32 7.12 -20.42
C ASN A 139 -6.19 8.08 -19.59
N ILE A 140 -7.26 7.60 -18.95
CA ILE A 140 -8.14 8.47 -18.17
C ILE A 140 -7.40 8.99 -16.93
N THR A 141 -7.45 10.31 -16.71
CA THR A 141 -6.93 10.86 -15.46
C THR A 141 -7.84 10.50 -14.30
N LEU A 142 -7.30 10.46 -13.08
CA LEU A 142 -8.12 10.23 -11.88
C LEU A 142 -9.26 11.26 -11.77
N ALA A 143 -9.00 12.53 -12.11
CA ALA A 143 -10.01 13.59 -12.05
C ALA A 143 -11.16 13.33 -13.04
N GLU A 144 -10.85 12.98 -14.28
CA GLU A 144 -11.86 12.62 -15.30
C GLU A 144 -12.65 11.39 -14.88
N TYR A 145 -11.98 10.38 -14.31
CA TYR A 145 -12.63 9.18 -13.82
C TYR A 145 -13.62 9.46 -12.68
N LEU A 146 -13.21 10.23 -11.67
CA LEU A 146 -14.08 10.61 -10.56
C LEU A 146 -15.30 11.43 -11.03
N ASN A 147 -15.12 12.26 -12.06
CA ASN A 147 -16.21 13.00 -12.70
C ASN A 147 -17.13 12.09 -13.51
N SER A 148 -16.59 11.12 -14.25
CA SER A 148 -17.39 10.21 -15.10
C SER A 148 -18.34 9.33 -14.28
N ILE A 149 -17.92 8.91 -13.09
CA ILE A 149 -18.76 8.14 -12.16
C ILE A 149 -19.73 9.04 -11.36
N LYS A 150 -19.73 10.37 -11.55
CA LYS A 150 -20.65 11.35 -10.95
C LYS A 150 -20.73 11.25 -9.42
N LEU A 151 -19.60 11.39 -8.73
CA LEU A 151 -19.61 11.50 -7.26
C LEU A 151 -20.29 12.79 -6.82
N VAL A 152 -21.08 12.74 -5.75
CA VAL A 152 -21.85 13.88 -5.23
C VAL A 152 -20.93 15.01 -4.73
N THR A 153 -19.72 14.69 -4.28
CA THR A 153 -18.69 15.63 -3.79
C THR A 153 -17.64 16.02 -4.83
N SER A 154 -17.80 15.64 -6.11
CA SER A 154 -16.73 15.77 -7.13
C SER A 154 -16.27 17.20 -7.44
N SER A 155 -16.94 18.23 -6.93
CA SER A 155 -16.59 19.63 -7.22
C SER A 155 -15.42 20.20 -6.40
N LYS A 156 -14.89 19.50 -5.38
CA LYS A 156 -13.78 20.02 -4.54
C LYS A 156 -12.88 18.93 -3.92
N ILE A 157 -12.39 17.97 -4.71
CA ILE A 157 -11.28 17.12 -4.26
C ILE A 157 -10.00 17.68 -4.90
N THR A 158 -9.38 18.64 -4.23
CA THR A 158 -8.01 19.04 -4.52
C THR A 158 -7.11 18.13 -3.70
N ILE A 159 -6.50 17.14 -4.35
CA ILE A 159 -5.38 16.40 -3.79
C ILE A 159 -4.18 17.35 -3.97
N TYR A 160 -3.61 17.83 -2.87
CA TYR A 160 -2.29 18.49 -2.88
C TYR A 160 -1.21 17.42 -2.87
#